data_AF-A0A9P6BSN1-F1
#
_entry.id   AF-A0A9P6BSN1-F1
#
_cell.length_a   1.000
_cell.length_b   1.000
_cell.length_c   1.000
_cell.angle_alpha   90.00
_cell.angle_beta   90.00
_cell.angle_gamma   90.00
#
_symmetry.space_group_name_H-M   'P 1'
#
loop_
_entity.id
_entity.type
_entity.pdbx_description
1 polymer ?
#
loop_
_entity_poly.entity_id
_entity_poly.type
_entity_poly.pdbx_seq_one_letter_code
_entity_poly.pdbx_strand_id
1 'polypeptide(L)'
;MRGLVLVAITFLVITLLLSHTADAASGKVSLSQLTKAFAGNCPKKTKGEVISCKDALPYINAAIKKYKLKTRGQRAAYIATMAYEGGYLKYDHNLNIHSQGTRSIMPAISLRTFVNANKSVQKYFKGFPNINNDSIVDVLIKKHADFEPGAWWTVSGPGCAKVAAHLSSSKSSFVAWETGCINGGSETIAARAAIYKIVYAAIK
;
A
#
# COMPACT_ATOMS: atom_id res chain seq x y z
N MET A 1 -2.22 60.00 -52.87
CA MET A 1 -2.27 59.57 -51.46
C MET A 1 -2.65 58.10 -51.46
N ARG A 2 -1.69 57.18 -51.27
CA ARG A 2 -1.93 55.74 -51.20
C ARG A 2 -1.64 55.30 -49.76
N GLY A 3 -2.68 54.89 -49.05
CA GLY A 3 -2.60 54.39 -47.69
C GLY A 3 -2.17 52.92 -47.67
N LEU A 4 -1.18 52.62 -46.84
CA LEU A 4 -0.67 51.28 -46.58
C LEU A 4 -1.47 50.70 -45.39
N VAL A 5 -2.20 49.61 -45.60
CA VAL A 5 -2.91 48.89 -44.54
C VAL A 5 -2.01 47.78 -44.01
N LEU A 6 -1.66 47.87 -42.73
CA LEU A 6 -0.86 46.90 -41.99
C LEU A 6 -1.80 45.83 -41.39
N VAL A 7 -1.68 44.57 -41.80
CA VAL A 7 -2.43 43.44 -41.21
C VAL A 7 -1.56 42.81 -40.13
N ALA A 8 -1.98 42.92 -38.87
CA ALA A 8 -1.35 42.26 -37.74
C ALA A 8 -1.89 40.82 -37.62
N ILE A 9 -1.02 39.82 -37.79
CA ILE A 9 -1.33 38.41 -37.60
C ILE A 9 -0.99 38.04 -36.15
N THR A 10 -2.01 37.83 -35.32
CA THR A 10 -1.87 37.38 -33.94
C THR A 10 -1.68 35.87 -33.90
N PHE A 11 -0.47 35.40 -33.61
CA PHE A 11 -0.20 33.99 -33.34
C PHE A 11 -0.70 33.61 -31.93
N LEU A 12 -1.78 32.81 -31.88
CA LEU A 12 -2.26 32.18 -30.66
C LEU A 12 -1.40 30.93 -30.37
N VAL A 13 -0.49 31.01 -29.41
CA VAL A 13 0.28 29.85 -28.94
C VAL A 13 -0.59 29.04 -27.97
N ILE A 14 -1.21 27.96 -28.45
CA ILE A 14 -1.89 26.98 -27.62
C ILE A 14 -0.84 26.01 -27.07
N THR A 15 -0.34 26.26 -25.86
CA THR A 15 0.49 25.30 -25.12
C THR A 15 -0.41 24.20 -24.57
N LEU A 16 -0.55 23.11 -25.33
CA LEU A 16 -1.31 21.92 -24.94
C LEU A 16 -0.57 21.19 -23.80
N LEU A 17 -1.09 21.29 -22.57
CA LEU A 17 -0.66 20.52 -21.40
C LEU A 17 -0.97 19.02 -21.58
N LEU A 18 -0.09 18.30 -22.27
CA LEU A 18 -0.11 16.84 -22.35
C LEU A 18 0.94 16.25 -21.41
N SER A 19 0.58 15.99 -20.14
CA SER A 19 1.42 15.23 -19.21
C SER A 19 0.58 14.51 -18.15
N HIS A 20 -0.42 13.71 -18.53
CA HIS A 20 -1.26 12.98 -17.56
C HIS A 20 -1.54 11.50 -17.87
N THR A 21 -0.88 10.89 -18.86
CA THR A 21 -1.18 9.49 -19.27
C THR A 21 -0.09 8.46 -18.98
N ALA A 22 1.11 8.84 -18.54
CA ALA A 22 2.21 7.88 -18.34
C ALA A 22 2.14 7.07 -17.03
N ASP A 23 1.40 7.53 -16.01
CA ASP A 23 1.43 6.88 -14.69
C ASP A 23 0.66 5.54 -14.62
N ALA A 24 -0.36 5.37 -15.47
CA ALA A 24 -1.23 4.19 -15.43
C ALA A 24 -0.53 2.88 -15.85
N ALA A 25 0.56 2.96 -16.63
CA ALA A 25 1.28 1.79 -17.12
C ALA A 25 2.31 1.24 -16.12
N SER A 26 2.72 2.03 -15.12
CA SER A 26 3.85 1.68 -14.26
C SER A 26 3.49 0.78 -13.07
N GLY A 27 2.19 0.59 -12.79
CA GLY A 27 1.70 -0.13 -11.61
C GLY A 27 2.03 0.56 -10.27
N LYS A 28 2.55 1.78 -10.30
CA LYS A 28 2.83 2.60 -9.11
C LYS A 28 1.59 3.37 -8.67
N VAL A 29 1.55 3.70 -7.39
CA VAL A 29 0.56 4.60 -6.79
C VAL A 29 1.20 5.98 -6.65
N SER A 30 0.49 7.02 -7.08
CA SER A 30 0.86 8.42 -6.88
C SER A 30 0.37 8.94 -5.53
N LEU A 31 0.94 10.06 -5.06
CA LEU A 31 0.51 10.69 -3.82
C LEU A 31 -0.97 11.11 -3.86
N SER A 32 -1.45 11.61 -5.00
CA SER A 32 -2.86 11.98 -5.18
C SER A 32 -3.78 10.78 -5.04
N GLN A 33 -3.42 9.65 -5.67
CA GLN A 33 -4.18 8.40 -5.55
C GLN A 33 -4.17 7.87 -4.12
N LEU A 34 -3.03 7.87 -3.43
CA LEU A 34 -2.94 7.42 -2.04
C LEU A 34 -3.77 8.32 -1.10
N THR A 35 -3.72 9.64 -1.28
CA THR A 35 -4.49 10.60 -0.49
C THR A 35 -5.99 10.39 -0.67
N LYS A 36 -6.43 10.15 -1.91
CA LYS A 36 -7.82 9.80 -2.22
C LYS A 36 -8.21 8.42 -1.66
N ALA A 37 -7.32 7.43 -1.75
CA ALA A 37 -7.52 6.09 -1.23
C ALA A 37 -7.74 6.09 0.29
N PHE A 38 -7.08 7.00 1.00
CA PHE A 38 -7.24 7.18 2.45
C PHE A 38 -8.39 8.13 2.81
N ALA A 39 -9.18 8.59 1.85
CA ALA A 39 -10.32 9.50 2.06
C ALA A 39 -9.93 10.75 2.88
N GLY A 40 -8.73 11.30 2.66
CA GLY A 40 -8.24 12.46 3.39
C GLY A 40 -7.67 12.17 4.79
N ASN A 41 -7.65 10.92 5.26
CA ASN A 41 -7.12 10.52 6.57
C ASN A 41 -5.58 10.43 6.63
N CYS A 42 -4.88 10.86 5.57
CA CYS A 42 -3.43 10.90 5.57
C CYS A 42 -2.89 11.74 6.75
N PRO A 43 -1.92 11.21 7.52
CA PRO A 43 -1.29 11.99 8.57
C PRO A 43 -0.59 13.22 7.99
N LYS A 44 -0.75 14.37 8.65
CA LYS A 44 -0.18 15.65 8.20
C LYS A 44 1.33 15.73 8.35
N LYS A 45 1.91 14.99 9.31
CA LYS A 45 3.33 14.99 9.63
C LYS A 45 3.78 13.61 10.09
N THR A 46 5.04 13.28 9.79
CA THR A 46 5.71 12.09 10.31
C THR A 46 6.27 12.41 11.69
N LYS A 47 5.93 11.60 12.70
CA LYS A 47 6.43 11.72 14.07
C LYS A 47 6.21 10.41 14.83
N GLY A 48 7.27 9.87 15.42
CA GLY A 48 7.20 8.59 16.12
C GLY A 48 6.75 7.49 15.17
N GLU A 49 5.73 6.73 15.59
CA GLU A 49 5.07 5.70 14.77
C GLU A 49 4.29 6.25 13.57
N VAL A 50 3.84 7.51 13.62
CA VAL A 50 3.02 8.10 12.56
C VAL A 50 3.88 8.46 11.35
N ILE A 51 3.45 8.07 10.14
CA ILE A 51 4.11 8.46 8.88
C ILE A 51 3.11 9.11 7.91
N SER A 52 3.51 10.23 7.31
CA SER A 52 2.68 10.92 6.32
C SER A 52 2.54 10.09 5.03
N CYS A 53 1.45 10.28 4.28
CA CYS A 53 1.30 9.61 2.98
C CYS A 53 2.43 9.97 2.00
N LYS A 54 2.98 11.18 2.07
CA LYS A 54 4.11 11.61 1.23
C LYS A 54 5.36 10.79 1.56
N ASP A 55 5.65 10.60 2.84
CA ASP A 55 6.86 9.91 3.30
C ASP A 55 6.73 8.39 3.20
N ALA A 56 5.51 7.85 3.30
CA ALA A 56 5.23 6.43 3.14
C ALA A 56 5.25 5.97 1.67
N LEU A 57 4.93 6.85 0.72
CA LEU A 57 4.73 6.51 -0.69
C LEU A 57 5.91 5.75 -1.33
N PRO A 58 7.19 6.15 -1.12
CA PRO A 58 8.33 5.41 -1.67
C PRO A 58 8.38 3.96 -1.18
N TYR A 59 8.10 3.71 0.10
CA TYR A 59 8.11 2.37 0.69
C TYR A 59 6.94 1.51 0.20
N ILE A 60 5.74 2.10 0.10
CA ILE A 60 4.56 1.43 -0.48
C ILE A 60 4.85 0.97 -1.91
N ASN A 61 5.37 1.87 -2.75
CA ASN A 61 5.70 1.54 -4.14
C ASN A 61 6.85 0.55 -4.27
N ALA A 62 7.84 0.62 -3.37
CA ALA A 62 8.92 -0.36 -3.31
C ALA A 62 8.38 -1.76 -2.98
N ALA A 63 7.46 -1.87 -2.01
CA ALA A 63 6.82 -3.13 -1.64
C ALA A 63 5.94 -3.68 -2.78
N ILE A 64 5.12 -2.85 -3.42
CA ILE A 64 4.31 -3.21 -4.61
C ILE A 64 5.20 -3.79 -5.71
N LYS A 65 6.33 -3.13 -6.00
CA LYS A 65 7.30 -3.58 -7.00
C LYS A 65 7.98 -4.89 -6.59
N LYS A 66 8.48 -4.97 -5.35
CA LYS A 66 9.23 -6.12 -4.82
C LYS A 66 8.39 -7.40 -4.87
N TYR A 67 7.13 -7.31 -4.47
CA TYR A 67 6.22 -8.46 -4.40
C TYR A 67 5.33 -8.61 -5.63
N LYS A 68 5.53 -7.78 -6.66
CA LYS A 68 4.83 -7.87 -7.95
C LYS A 68 3.31 -7.88 -7.77
N LEU A 69 2.76 -6.89 -7.08
CA LEU A 69 1.31 -6.67 -6.98
C LEU A 69 0.80 -6.13 -8.33
N LYS A 70 0.58 -7.05 -9.27
CA LYS A 70 0.33 -6.77 -10.69
C LYS A 70 -1.05 -6.17 -10.93
N THR A 71 -2.08 -6.68 -10.25
CA THR A 71 -3.45 -6.23 -10.49
C THR A 71 -3.80 -5.04 -9.62
N ARG A 72 -4.74 -4.21 -10.10
CA ARG A 72 -5.32 -3.12 -9.31
C ARG A 72 -5.94 -3.65 -8.01
N GLY A 73 -6.58 -4.82 -8.05
CA GLY A 73 -7.15 -5.45 -6.87
C GLY A 73 -6.11 -5.83 -5.81
N GLN A 74 -4.96 -6.38 -6.23
CA GLN A 74 -3.86 -6.69 -5.31
C GLN A 74 -3.29 -5.44 -4.63
N ARG A 75 -3.04 -4.39 -5.40
CA ARG A 75 -2.59 -3.09 -4.84
C ARG A 75 -3.63 -2.50 -3.89
N ALA A 76 -4.91 -2.60 -4.26
CA ALA A 76 -5.99 -2.07 -3.44
C ALA A 76 -6.15 -2.85 -2.13
N ALA A 77 -6.03 -4.18 -2.15
CA ALA A 77 -6.12 -5.00 -0.95
C ALA A 77 -4.99 -4.66 0.03
N TYR A 78 -3.75 -4.62 -0.46
CA TYR A 78 -2.59 -4.22 0.34
C TYR A 78 -2.76 -2.84 1.00
N ILE A 79 -3.16 -1.83 0.24
CA ILE A 79 -3.36 -0.46 0.75
C ILE A 79 -4.57 -0.39 1.69
N ALA A 80 -5.64 -1.13 1.42
CA ALA A 80 -6.83 -1.19 2.27
C ALA A 80 -6.52 -1.84 3.63
N THR A 81 -5.76 -2.93 3.66
CA THR A 81 -5.29 -3.55 4.91
C THR A 81 -4.46 -2.56 5.71
N MET A 82 -3.52 -1.85 5.08
CA MET A 82 -2.72 -0.83 5.75
C MET A 82 -3.56 0.33 6.30
N ALA A 83 -4.58 0.76 5.56
CA ALA A 83 -5.50 1.80 5.99
C ALA A 83 -6.33 1.36 7.21
N TYR A 84 -6.84 0.14 7.20
CA TYR A 84 -7.64 -0.40 8.29
C TYR A 84 -6.78 -0.69 9.53
N GLU A 85 -5.75 -1.50 9.39
CA GLU A 85 -4.94 -2.00 10.50
C GLU A 85 -4.06 -0.89 11.09
N GLY A 86 -3.30 -0.19 10.25
CA GLY A 86 -2.39 0.87 10.68
C GLY A 86 -3.08 2.19 10.98
N GLY A 87 -4.42 2.24 10.99
CA GLY A 87 -5.19 3.45 11.23
C GLY A 87 -4.84 4.59 10.26
N TYR A 88 -4.70 4.27 8.96
CA TYR A 88 -4.23 5.19 7.92
C TYR A 88 -2.80 5.70 8.21
N LEU A 89 -1.85 4.81 8.50
CA LEU A 89 -0.44 5.11 8.80
C LEU A 89 -0.18 5.85 10.12
N LYS A 90 -1.15 5.82 11.05
CA LYS A 90 -0.97 6.36 12.41
C LYS A 90 -0.15 5.41 13.29
N TYR A 91 -0.24 4.11 13.03
CA TYR A 91 0.38 3.08 13.86
C TYR A 91 1.29 2.18 13.00
N ASP A 92 2.38 1.72 13.59
CA ASP A 92 3.23 0.63 13.06
C ASP A 92 3.25 -0.60 13.97
N HIS A 93 2.49 -0.57 15.06
CA HIS A 93 2.25 -1.71 15.94
C HIS A 93 0.89 -1.58 16.64
N ASN A 94 0.41 -2.69 17.18
CA ASN A 94 -0.80 -2.72 17.99
C ASN A 94 -0.49 -2.11 19.37
N LEU A 95 -1.29 -1.13 19.77
CA LEU A 95 -1.12 -0.40 21.05
C LEU A 95 -1.20 -1.29 22.29
N ASN A 96 -1.87 -2.44 22.20
CA ASN A 96 -2.04 -3.37 23.32
C ASN A 96 -1.09 -4.58 23.25
N ILE A 97 -0.62 -4.93 22.06
CA ILE A 97 0.19 -6.13 21.83
C ILE A 97 1.34 -5.77 20.88
N HIS A 98 2.45 -5.27 21.45
CA HIS A 98 3.60 -4.76 20.68
C HIS A 98 4.15 -5.74 19.63
N SER A 99 4.09 -7.04 19.91
CA SER A 99 4.53 -8.09 19.00
C SER A 99 3.63 -8.28 17.77
N GLN A 100 2.47 -7.60 17.72
CA GLN A 100 1.66 -7.43 16.52
C GLN A 100 1.99 -6.08 15.90
N GLY A 101 2.52 -6.05 14.68
CA GLY A 101 2.91 -4.77 14.11
C GLY A 101 3.31 -4.80 12.65
N THR A 102 4.18 -3.85 12.29
CA THR A 102 4.37 -3.29 10.95
C THR A 102 3.14 -2.51 10.46
N ARG A 103 3.19 -1.93 9.25
CA ARG A 103 2.08 -1.11 8.72
C ARG A 103 0.80 -1.89 8.42
N SER A 104 0.87 -3.22 8.47
CA SER A 104 -0.28 -4.14 8.35
C SER A 104 -0.66 -4.84 9.66
N ILE A 105 -0.09 -4.43 10.82
CA ILE A 105 -0.39 -4.93 12.17
C ILE A 105 -0.53 -6.47 12.24
N MET A 106 0.46 -7.15 11.69
CA MET A 106 0.48 -8.61 11.62
C MET A 106 0.99 -9.22 12.91
N PRO A 107 0.45 -10.37 13.35
CA PRO A 107 0.95 -11.05 14.53
C PRO A 107 2.36 -11.60 14.31
N ALA A 108 3.13 -11.71 15.39
CA ALA A 108 4.54 -12.14 15.36
C ALA A 108 4.75 -13.46 14.59
N ILE A 109 3.83 -14.42 14.70
CA ILE A 109 3.92 -15.69 13.98
C ILE A 109 3.84 -15.51 12.45
N SER A 110 2.98 -14.60 11.99
CA SER A 110 2.87 -14.26 10.57
C SER A 110 4.09 -13.47 10.11
N LEU A 111 4.62 -12.56 10.94
CA LEU A 111 5.87 -11.87 10.65
C LEU A 111 7.06 -12.83 10.58
N ARG A 112 7.13 -13.84 11.44
CA ARG A 112 8.14 -14.91 11.38
C ARG A 112 8.02 -15.71 10.08
N THR A 113 6.80 -16.06 9.66
CA THR A 113 6.55 -16.70 8.37
C THR A 113 7.07 -15.84 7.21
N PHE A 114 6.80 -14.53 7.24
CA PHE A 114 7.32 -13.58 6.27
C PHE A 114 8.86 -13.55 6.26
N VAL A 115 9.52 -13.42 7.42
CA VAL A 115 10.98 -13.39 7.53
C VAL A 115 11.59 -14.69 6.98
N ASN A 116 11.02 -15.84 7.34
CA ASN A 116 11.48 -17.15 6.86
C ASN A 116 11.40 -17.26 5.33
N ALA A 117 10.36 -16.69 4.71
CA ALA A 117 10.18 -16.71 3.25
C ALA A 117 11.08 -15.70 2.50
N ASN A 118 11.66 -14.70 3.19
CA ASN A 118 12.33 -13.56 2.55
C ASN A 118 13.82 -13.49 2.91
N LYS A 119 14.69 -14.15 2.13
CA LYS A 119 16.16 -14.13 2.33
C LYS A 119 16.76 -12.72 2.51
N SER A 120 16.26 -11.75 1.74
CA SER A 120 16.72 -10.35 1.83
C SER A 120 16.41 -9.68 3.18
N VAL A 121 15.44 -10.19 3.93
CA VAL A 121 15.01 -9.70 5.24
C VAL A 121 15.70 -10.47 6.37
N GLN A 122 16.00 -11.75 6.17
CA GLN A 122 16.72 -12.59 7.16
C GLN A 122 18.01 -11.93 7.65
N LYS A 123 18.74 -11.23 6.77
CA LYS A 123 19.98 -10.50 7.10
C LYS A 123 19.83 -9.40 8.15
N TYR A 124 18.61 -8.97 8.45
CA TYR A 124 18.35 -8.00 9.51
C TYR A 124 18.42 -8.62 10.91
N PHE A 125 18.36 -9.95 10.99
CA PHE A 125 18.26 -10.70 12.23
C PHE A 125 19.54 -11.49 12.48
N LYS A 126 20.38 -11.03 13.41
CA LYS A 126 21.62 -11.75 13.80
C LYS A 126 21.36 -13.17 14.32
N GLY A 127 20.18 -13.42 14.91
CA GLY A 127 19.79 -14.70 15.49
C GLY A 127 18.99 -15.61 14.57
N PHE A 128 18.91 -15.35 13.27
CA PHE A 128 18.17 -16.21 12.34
C PHE A 128 18.79 -17.63 12.27
N PRO A 129 17.98 -18.73 12.31
CA PRO A 129 16.52 -18.81 12.27
C PRO A 129 15.80 -18.72 13.64
N ASN A 130 16.55 -18.65 14.74
CA ASN A 130 16.05 -18.61 16.12
C ASN A 130 15.74 -17.18 16.61
N ILE A 131 14.96 -16.43 15.82
CA ILE A 131 14.60 -15.04 16.13
C ILE A 131 13.63 -14.93 17.32
N ASN A 132 13.85 -13.97 18.22
CA ASN A 132 12.87 -13.66 19.26
C ASN A 132 11.66 -12.95 18.63
N ASN A 133 10.47 -13.53 18.80
CA ASN A 133 9.21 -12.98 18.28
C ASN A 133 8.93 -11.55 18.77
N ASP A 134 9.32 -11.21 19.99
CA ASP A 134 9.09 -9.88 20.57
C ASP A 134 9.93 -8.80 19.89
N SER A 135 11.00 -9.18 19.21
CA SER A 135 11.91 -8.24 18.54
C SER A 135 11.63 -8.04 17.04
N ILE A 136 10.73 -8.85 16.45
CA ILE A 136 10.54 -8.86 14.99
C ILE A 136 10.01 -7.51 14.48
N VAL A 137 9.01 -6.96 15.18
CA VAL A 137 8.40 -5.68 14.83
C VAL A 137 9.44 -4.57 14.83
N ASP A 138 10.19 -4.42 15.93
CA ASP A 138 11.22 -3.39 16.08
C ASP A 138 12.30 -3.46 15.01
N VAL A 139 12.77 -4.66 14.68
CA VAL A 139 13.79 -4.86 13.65
C VAL A 139 13.25 -4.46 12.28
N LEU A 140 12.02 -4.83 11.94
CA LEU A 140 11.42 -4.48 10.65
C LEU A 140 11.19 -2.97 10.53
N ILE A 141 10.69 -2.30 11.57
CA ILE A 141 10.51 -0.84 11.61
C ILE A 141 11.85 -0.12 11.49
N LYS A 142 12.85 -0.52 12.31
CA LYS A 142 14.21 0.08 12.30
C LYS A 142 14.91 -0.05 10.95
N LYS A 143 14.57 -1.10 10.17
CA LYS A 143 15.12 -1.34 8.83
C LYS A 143 14.24 -0.79 7.71
N HIS A 144 13.17 -0.07 8.03
CA HIS A 144 12.17 0.44 7.08
C HIS A 144 11.61 -0.65 6.17
N ALA A 145 11.49 -1.87 6.71
CA ALA A 145 10.94 -3.05 6.04
C ALA A 145 9.49 -3.32 6.49
N ASP A 146 8.91 -2.47 7.34
CA ASP A 146 7.56 -2.55 7.90
C ASP A 146 6.43 -2.37 6.87
N PHE A 147 6.76 -2.02 5.62
CA PHE A 147 5.81 -2.00 4.50
C PHE A 147 5.76 -3.33 3.74
N GLU A 148 6.78 -4.18 3.89
CA GLU A 148 6.93 -5.40 3.11
C GLU A 148 5.99 -6.55 3.50
N PRO A 149 5.75 -6.84 4.80
CA PRO A 149 4.95 -8.01 5.20
C PRO A 149 3.55 -8.03 4.60
N GLY A 150 2.81 -6.91 4.69
CA GLY A 150 1.46 -6.84 4.12
C GLY A 150 1.44 -7.04 2.60
N ALA A 151 2.43 -6.50 1.88
CA ALA A 151 2.51 -6.68 0.42
C ALA A 151 2.85 -8.13 0.06
N TRP A 152 3.80 -8.75 0.75
CA TRP A 152 4.13 -10.16 0.56
C TRP A 152 2.94 -11.06 0.88
N TRP A 153 2.28 -10.84 2.02
CA TRP A 153 1.16 -11.66 2.44
C TRP A 153 0.02 -11.62 1.42
N THR A 154 -0.25 -10.44 0.86
CA THR A 154 -1.31 -10.24 -0.15
C THR A 154 -1.25 -11.23 -1.29
N VAL A 155 -0.06 -11.60 -1.78
CA VAL A 155 0.10 -12.44 -2.98
C VAL A 155 0.87 -13.74 -2.74
N SER A 156 1.61 -13.85 -1.65
CA SER A 156 2.53 -14.96 -1.37
C SER A 156 2.35 -15.58 0.01
N GLY A 157 1.51 -15.00 0.87
CA GLY A 157 1.14 -15.61 2.14
C GLY A 157 0.55 -17.01 1.95
N PRO A 158 0.63 -17.89 2.96
CA PRO A 158 0.02 -19.23 2.90
C PRO A 158 -1.45 -19.15 2.45
N GLY A 159 -1.80 -19.85 1.37
CA GLY A 159 -3.17 -19.86 0.81
C GLY A 159 -3.54 -18.64 -0.04
N CYS A 160 -2.77 -17.56 -0.02
CA CYS A 160 -3.16 -16.27 -0.61
C CYS A 160 -3.06 -16.22 -2.14
N ALA A 161 -2.07 -16.89 -2.75
CA ALA A 161 -1.75 -16.72 -4.17
C ALA A 161 -2.95 -16.98 -5.10
N LYS A 162 -3.76 -18.01 -4.81
CA LYS A 162 -4.92 -18.38 -5.63
C LYS A 162 -6.03 -17.31 -5.53
N VAL A 163 -6.42 -16.94 -4.32
CA VAL A 163 -7.49 -15.95 -4.10
C VAL A 163 -7.09 -14.53 -4.54
N ALA A 164 -5.82 -14.16 -4.36
CA ALA A 164 -5.30 -12.86 -4.75
C ALA A 164 -5.27 -12.62 -6.27
N ALA A 165 -5.25 -13.69 -7.08
CA ALA A 165 -5.35 -13.58 -8.53
C ALA A 165 -6.74 -13.10 -8.99
N HIS A 166 -7.77 -13.33 -8.17
CA HIS A 166 -9.17 -12.98 -8.47
C HIS A 166 -9.62 -11.66 -7.85
N LEU A 167 -8.76 -10.96 -7.11
CA LEU A 167 -9.05 -9.65 -6.55
C LEU A 167 -9.45 -8.66 -7.66
N SER A 168 -10.67 -8.13 -7.56
CA SER A 168 -11.31 -7.26 -8.54
C SER A 168 -12.02 -6.08 -7.86
N SER A 169 -12.79 -5.27 -8.59
CA SER A 169 -13.60 -4.21 -7.99
C SER A 169 -14.76 -4.74 -7.12
N SER A 170 -15.08 -6.03 -7.18
CA SER A 170 -16.23 -6.60 -6.50
C SER A 170 -15.97 -6.83 -5.01
N LYS A 171 -17.00 -6.56 -4.19
CA LYS A 171 -17.00 -6.88 -2.75
C LYS A 171 -16.76 -8.38 -2.52
N SER A 172 -17.38 -9.25 -3.32
CA SER A 172 -17.25 -10.70 -3.16
C SER A 172 -15.82 -11.17 -3.36
N SER A 173 -15.08 -10.63 -4.34
CA SER A 173 -13.68 -11.00 -4.55
C SER A 173 -12.78 -10.59 -3.38
N PHE A 174 -13.05 -9.42 -2.78
CA PHE A 174 -12.32 -8.97 -1.59
C PHE A 174 -12.66 -9.81 -0.36
N VAL A 175 -13.94 -10.13 -0.14
CA VAL A 175 -14.36 -11.00 0.97
C VAL A 175 -13.72 -12.39 0.85
N ALA A 176 -13.71 -12.97 -0.35
CA ALA A 176 -13.06 -14.25 -0.59
C ALA A 176 -11.55 -14.20 -0.27
N TRP A 177 -10.89 -13.10 -0.59
CA TRP A 177 -9.48 -12.89 -0.23
C TRP A 177 -9.30 -12.70 1.29
N GLU A 178 -10.08 -11.84 1.96
CA GLU A 178 -9.99 -11.64 3.42
C GLU A 178 -10.20 -12.94 4.19
N THR A 179 -11.24 -13.71 3.86
CA THR A 179 -11.52 -14.98 4.53
C THR A 179 -10.48 -16.05 4.19
N GLY A 180 -10.03 -16.13 2.92
CA GLY A 180 -9.12 -17.18 2.47
C GLY A 180 -7.63 -16.92 2.70
N CYS A 181 -7.22 -15.67 2.92
CA CYS A 181 -5.80 -15.27 3.02
C CYS A 181 -5.45 -14.61 4.36
N ILE A 182 -6.31 -13.72 4.86
CA ILE A 182 -6.06 -12.96 6.09
C ILE A 182 -6.68 -13.64 7.31
N ASN A 183 -7.71 -14.47 7.09
CA ASN A 183 -8.59 -15.01 8.13
C ASN A 183 -9.28 -13.88 8.92
N GLY A 184 -9.75 -12.85 8.19
CA GLY A 184 -10.47 -11.73 8.78
C GLY A 184 -11.77 -12.18 9.45
N GLY A 185 -11.97 -11.78 10.71
CA GLY A 185 -13.19 -12.07 11.46
C GLY A 185 -14.43 -11.43 10.84
N SER A 186 -15.59 -12.09 10.96
CA SER A 186 -16.86 -11.67 10.36
C SER A 186 -17.29 -10.27 10.81
N GLU A 187 -16.87 -9.86 12.01
CA GLU A 187 -17.13 -8.56 12.62
C GLU A 187 -16.40 -7.40 11.93
N THR A 188 -15.27 -7.64 11.26
CA THR A 188 -14.48 -6.58 10.61
C THR A 188 -14.60 -6.54 9.09
N ILE A 189 -15.02 -7.65 8.46
CA ILE A 189 -15.08 -7.79 7.00
C ILE A 189 -15.88 -6.67 6.31
N ALA A 190 -17.00 -6.26 6.89
CA ALA A 190 -17.84 -5.22 6.29
C ALA A 190 -17.11 -3.86 6.21
N ALA A 191 -16.42 -3.47 7.27
CA ALA A 191 -15.66 -2.22 7.34
C ALA A 191 -14.43 -2.26 6.41
N ARG A 192 -13.69 -3.37 6.42
CA ARG A 192 -12.56 -3.61 5.50
C ARG A 192 -12.98 -3.53 4.03
N ALA A 193 -14.11 -4.15 3.69
CA ALA A 193 -14.64 -4.12 2.33
C ALA A 193 -15.08 -2.71 1.88
N ALA A 194 -15.57 -1.88 2.80
CA ALA A 194 -15.90 -0.49 2.51
C ALA A 194 -14.63 0.33 2.18
N ILE A 195 -13.56 0.17 2.96
CA ILE A 195 -12.26 0.79 2.68
C ILE A 195 -11.69 0.28 1.35
N TYR A 196 -11.70 -1.04 1.13
CA TYR A 196 -11.24 -1.62 -0.13
C TYR A 196 -11.93 -1.00 -1.35
N LYS A 197 -13.25 -0.80 -1.30
CA LYS A 197 -14.00 -0.14 -2.38
C LYS A 197 -13.48 1.26 -2.67
N ILE A 198 -13.23 2.07 -1.63
CA ILE A 198 -12.69 3.43 -1.75
C ILE A 198 -11.27 3.40 -2.35
N VAL A 199 -10.41 2.55 -1.80
CA VAL A 199 -9.02 2.39 -2.25
C VAL A 199 -8.98 1.94 -3.71
N TYR A 200 -9.75 0.91 -4.06
CA TYR A 200 -9.82 0.40 -5.43
C TYR A 200 -10.20 1.52 -6.38
N ALA A 201 -11.26 2.27 -6.08
CA ALA A 201 -11.72 3.39 -6.91
C ALA A 201 -10.68 4.53 -7.05
N ALA A 202 -9.81 4.71 -6.06
CA ALA A 202 -8.80 5.77 -6.04
C ALA A 202 -7.54 5.45 -6.85
N ILE A 203 -7.07 4.20 -6.85
CA ILE A 203 -5.83 3.80 -7.53
C ILE A 203 -6.10 3.33 -8.97
N LYS A 204 -5.10 3.38 -9.85
CA LYS A 204 -5.17 2.91 -11.25
C LYS A 204 -4.35 1.64 -11.47
#